data_AF-A0A5C6YXX6-F1
#
_entry.id   AF-A0A5C6YXX6-F1
#
_cell.length_a   1.000
_cell.length_b   1.000
_cell.length_c   1.000
_cell.angle_alpha   90.00
_cell.angle_beta   90.00
_cell.angle_gamma   90.00
#
_symmetry.space_group_name_H-M   'P 1'
#
loop_
_entity.id
_entity.type
_entity.pdbx_description
1 polymer ?
#
loop_
_entity_poly.entity_id
_entity_poly.type
_entity_poly.pdbx_seq_one_letter_code
_entity_poly.pdbx_strand_id
1 'polypeptide(L)'
;VAAILGGNVSIGGSGYSEFQPYIESGKMRPIAITAPQRIKGLDIPTMKELGYNVEIGNWRGVYGAPGITPQQRQVLIDMVVKATKSKAWTEALEKNGWTPAVLTGKAFEDFVDAEFASLRAIMHKSGMV
;
A
#
# COMPACT_ATOMS: atom_id res chain seq x y z
N VAL A 1 8.93 -5.71 -12.41
CA VAL A 1 8.35 -5.90 -13.77
C VAL A 1 9.35 -6.49 -14.77
N ALA A 2 10.43 -5.77 -15.14
CA ALA A 2 11.34 -6.20 -16.20
C ALA A 2 11.95 -7.60 -15.99
N ALA A 3 12.37 -7.94 -14.77
CA ALA A 3 12.92 -9.26 -14.47
C ALA A 3 11.93 -10.42 -14.70
N ILE A 4 10.63 -10.21 -14.43
CA ILE A 4 9.58 -11.21 -14.69
C ILE A 4 9.38 -11.34 -16.21
N LEU A 5 9.22 -10.21 -16.90
CA LEU A 5 8.96 -10.21 -18.35
C LEU A 5 10.14 -10.75 -19.16
N GLY A 6 11.37 -10.54 -18.69
CA GLY A 6 12.58 -11.11 -19.28
C GLY A 6 12.85 -12.56 -18.90
N GLY A 7 12.01 -13.19 -18.06
CA GLY A 7 12.20 -14.58 -17.63
C GLY A 7 13.32 -14.81 -16.61
N ASN A 8 13.90 -13.74 -16.05
CA ASN A 8 14.98 -13.84 -15.06
C ASN A 8 14.48 -14.27 -13.68
N VAL A 9 13.19 -14.05 -13.39
CA VAL A 9 12.53 -14.51 -12.15
C VAL A 9 11.13 -15.05 -12.46
N SER A 10 10.72 -16.10 -11.75
CA SER A 10 9.41 -16.73 -11.96
C SER A 10 8.25 -16.05 -11.23
N ILE A 11 8.54 -15.38 -10.10
CA ILE A 11 7.55 -14.74 -9.24
C ILE A 11 8.11 -13.38 -8.79
N GLY A 12 7.24 -12.38 -8.68
CA GLY A 12 7.56 -11.14 -7.99
C GLY A 12 6.31 -10.55 -7.33
N GLY A 13 6.54 -9.77 -6.28
CA GLY A 13 5.49 -9.00 -5.59
C GLY A 13 5.61 -7.52 -5.93
N SER A 14 4.48 -6.87 -6.20
CA SER A 14 4.35 -5.41 -6.27
C SER A 14 2.89 -4.99 -6.06
N GLY A 15 2.62 -3.68 -6.09
CA GLY A 15 1.26 -3.15 -6.12
C GLY A 15 0.49 -3.59 -7.38
N TYR A 16 -0.81 -3.86 -7.23
CA TYR A 16 -1.66 -4.31 -8.33
C TYR A 16 -1.59 -3.39 -9.56
N SER A 17 -1.64 -2.07 -9.35
CA SER A 17 -1.59 -1.07 -10.43
C SER A 17 -0.34 -1.17 -11.31
N GLU A 18 0.79 -1.66 -10.78
CA GLU A 18 2.02 -1.81 -11.56
C GLU A 18 2.00 -3.06 -12.44
N PHE A 19 1.27 -4.10 -12.04
CA PHE A 19 1.16 -5.36 -12.77
C PHE A 19 -0.09 -5.44 -13.65
N GLN A 20 -1.12 -4.64 -13.38
CA GLN A 20 -2.38 -4.60 -14.12
C GLN A 20 -2.22 -4.66 -15.66
N PRO A 21 -1.44 -3.78 -16.32
CA PRO A 21 -1.34 -3.83 -17.79
C PRO A 21 -0.70 -5.13 -18.31
N TYR A 22 0.14 -5.79 -17.51
CA TYR A 22 0.77 -7.05 -17.87
C TYR A 22 -0.11 -8.26 -17.56
N ILE A 23 -0.98 -8.15 -16.56
CA ILE A 23 -2.03 -9.13 -16.27
C ILE A 23 -3.08 -9.10 -17.38
N GLU A 24 -3.58 -7.92 -17.74
CA GLU A 24 -4.59 -7.73 -18.78
C GLU A 24 -4.09 -8.15 -20.17
N SER A 25 -2.79 -7.95 -20.46
CA SER A 25 -2.17 -8.42 -21.70
C SER A 25 -1.76 -9.90 -21.69
N GLY A 26 -2.04 -10.64 -20.61
CA GLY A 26 -1.72 -12.06 -20.47
C GLY A 26 -0.23 -12.38 -20.29
N LYS A 27 0.62 -11.35 -20.13
CA LYS A 27 2.07 -11.50 -19.91
C LYS A 27 2.43 -11.88 -18.47
N MET A 28 1.52 -11.66 -17.53
CA MET A 28 1.64 -12.07 -16.13
C MET A 28 0.36 -12.75 -15.68
N ARG A 29 0.49 -13.72 -14.77
CA ARG A 29 -0.65 -14.37 -14.12
C ARG A 29 -0.71 -13.91 -12.66
N PRO A 30 -1.82 -13.31 -12.20
CA PRO A 30 -1.98 -12.97 -10.79
C PRO A 30 -2.09 -14.26 -9.97
N ILE A 31 -1.42 -14.29 -8.82
CA ILE A 31 -1.41 -15.45 -7.91
C ILE A 31 -2.25 -15.18 -6.66
N ALA A 32 -2.00 -14.05 -6.01
CA ALA A 32 -2.71 -13.63 -4.81
C ALA A 32 -2.52 -12.13 -4.56
N ILE A 33 -3.34 -11.55 -3.69
CA ILE A 33 -3.14 -10.21 -3.12
C ILE A 33 -2.93 -10.30 -1.60
N THR A 34 -2.13 -9.38 -1.06
CA THR A 34 -1.84 -9.28 0.39
C THR A 34 -2.81 -8.37 1.14
N ALA A 35 -3.89 -7.92 0.48
CA ALA A 35 -4.94 -7.11 1.09
C ALA A 35 -5.86 -7.97 1.99
N PRO A 36 -6.56 -7.37 2.98
CA PRO A 36 -7.50 -8.09 3.84
C PRO A 36 -8.69 -8.69 3.08
N GLN A 37 -9.03 -8.11 1.93
CA GLN A 37 -10.16 -8.50 1.09
C GLN A 37 -9.80 -8.34 -0.40
N ARG A 38 -10.51 -9.07 -1.26
CA ARG A 38 -10.36 -8.98 -2.72
C ARG A 38 -10.58 -7.56 -3.24
N ILE A 39 -9.82 -7.18 -4.26
CA ILE A 39 -10.06 -5.92 -4.98
C ILE A 39 -11.37 -6.06 -5.76
N LYS A 40 -12.27 -5.08 -5.61
CA LYS A 40 -13.59 -5.10 -6.25
C LYS A 40 -13.44 -5.27 -7.77
N GLY A 41 -14.15 -6.24 -8.33
CA GLY A 41 -14.15 -6.52 -9.76
C GLY A 41 -13.01 -7.42 -10.24
N LEU A 42 -12.14 -7.88 -9.36
CA LEU A 42 -11.05 -8.80 -9.69
C LEU A 42 -11.23 -10.15 -9.00
N ASP A 43 -11.11 -11.23 -9.77
CA ASP A 43 -11.14 -12.60 -9.25
C ASP A 43 -9.72 -13.07 -8.90
N ILE A 44 -9.08 -12.36 -7.97
CA ILE A 44 -7.75 -12.70 -7.44
C ILE A 44 -7.91 -13.00 -5.95
N PRO A 45 -7.52 -14.20 -5.46
CA PRO A 45 -7.67 -14.55 -4.06
C PRO A 45 -6.72 -13.73 -3.18
N THR A 46 -7.12 -13.50 -1.94
CA THR A 46 -6.22 -12.98 -0.90
C THR A 46 -5.31 -14.08 -0.37
N MET A 47 -4.16 -13.71 0.20
CA MET A 47 -3.30 -14.67 0.90
C MET A 47 -4.04 -15.39 2.04
N LYS A 48 -4.96 -14.70 2.73
CA LYS A 48 -5.81 -15.27 3.79
C LYS A 48 -6.74 -16.36 3.28
N GLU A 49 -7.38 -16.17 2.12
CA GLU A 49 -8.21 -17.19 1.48
C GLU A 49 -7.40 -18.43 1.06
N LEU A 50 -6.10 -18.25 0.81
CA LEU A 50 -5.16 -19.34 0.53
C LEU A 50 -4.60 -20.00 1.80
N GLY A 51 -5.07 -19.62 2.99
CA GLY A 51 -4.65 -20.19 4.27
C GLY A 51 -3.40 -19.56 4.89
N TYR A 52 -2.87 -18.49 4.29
CA TYR A 52 -1.73 -17.75 4.84
C TYR A 52 -2.23 -16.51 5.58
N ASN A 53 -1.97 -16.43 6.89
CA ASN A 53 -2.28 -15.25 7.67
C ASN A 53 -1.29 -14.11 7.40
N VAL A 54 -1.35 -13.57 6.18
CA VAL A 54 -0.50 -12.50 5.69
C VAL A 54 -1.38 -11.36 5.22
N GLU A 55 -1.19 -10.21 5.85
CA GLU A 55 -1.75 -8.94 5.41
C GLU A 55 -0.62 -7.92 5.38
N ILE A 56 -0.35 -7.38 4.19
CA ILE A 56 0.69 -6.38 3.99
C ILE A 56 0.11 -5.31 3.08
N GLY A 57 -0.12 -4.12 3.65
CA GLY A 57 -0.62 -2.96 2.95
C GLY A 57 0.52 -2.09 2.41
N ASN A 58 0.44 -1.69 1.14
CA ASN A 58 1.36 -0.71 0.56
C ASN A 58 0.83 0.71 0.81
N TRP A 59 1.08 1.25 2.01
CA TRP A 59 0.60 2.57 2.41
C TRP A 59 1.61 3.69 2.09
N ARG A 60 1.15 4.95 2.16
CA ARG A 60 1.97 6.15 1.96
C ARG A 60 1.68 7.16 3.06
N GLY A 61 2.70 7.88 3.48
CA GLY A 61 2.61 8.91 4.51
C GLY A 61 3.20 10.24 4.05
N VAL A 62 2.66 11.34 4.56
CA VAL A 62 3.21 12.69 4.38
C VAL A 62 3.76 13.17 5.73
N TYR A 63 5.03 13.56 5.76
CA TYR A 63 5.70 14.00 6.97
C TYR A 63 6.02 15.50 6.88
N GLY A 64 5.77 16.21 7.98
CA GLY A 64 6.22 17.59 8.15
C GLY A 64 7.70 17.67 8.49
N ALA A 65 8.32 18.81 8.22
CA ALA A 65 9.70 19.06 8.62
C ALA A 65 9.85 19.07 10.16
N PRO A 66 11.03 18.72 10.69
CA PRO A 66 11.30 18.87 12.12
C PRO A 66 11.22 20.35 12.53
N GLY A 67 10.78 20.61 13.76
CA GLY A 67 10.75 21.96 14.35
C GLY A 67 9.55 22.84 13.96
N ILE A 68 8.59 22.34 13.18
CA ILE A 68 7.35 23.08 12.90
C ILE A 68 6.49 23.25 14.17
N THR A 69 5.81 24.38 14.28
CA THR A 69 4.88 24.63 15.38
C THR A 69 3.63 23.74 15.26
N PRO A 70 2.90 23.49 16.36
CA PRO A 70 1.62 22.77 16.31
C PRO A 70 0.62 23.39 15.32
N GLN A 71 0.61 24.73 15.21
CA GLN A 71 -0.25 25.45 14.29
C GLN A 71 0.16 25.20 12.83
N GLN A 72 1.45 25.27 12.51
CA GLN A 72 1.96 24.95 11.17
C GLN A 72 1.65 23.50 10.79
N ARG A 73 1.81 22.56 11.75
CA ARG A 73 1.45 21.16 11.56
C ARG A 73 -0.02 21.00 11.20
N GLN A 74 -0.92 21.68 11.94
CA GLN A 74 -2.36 21.60 11.67
C GLN A 74 -2.70 22.14 10.27
N VAL A 75 -2.11 23.26 9.85
CA VAL A 75 -2.32 23.82 8.51
C VAL A 75 -1.91 22.84 7.42
N LEU A 76 -0.76 22.16 7.56
CA LEU A 76 -0.31 21.15 6.62
C LEU A 76 -1.26 19.93 6.57
N ILE A 77 -1.71 19.46 7.73
CA ILE A 77 -2.69 18.37 7.82
C ILE A 77 -3.98 18.74 7.08
N ASP A 78 -4.51 19.93 7.33
CA ASP A 78 -5.77 20.38 6.73
C ASP A 78 -5.66 20.49 5.20
N MET A 79 -4.51 20.95 4.68
CA MET A 79 -4.26 20.99 3.24
C MET A 79 -4.23 19.60 2.61
N VAL A 80 -3.56 18.63 3.24
CA VAL A 80 -3.53 17.24 2.75
C VAL A 80 -4.94 16.62 2.81
N VAL A 81 -5.64 16.77 3.94
CA VAL A 81 -7.02 16.26 4.07
C VAL A 81 -7.94 16.89 3.02
N LYS A 82 -7.82 18.20 2.76
CA LYS A 82 -8.58 18.86 1.70
C LYS A 82 -8.26 18.27 0.32
N ALA A 83 -7.00 17.99 0.02
CA ALA A 83 -6.60 17.38 -1.24
C ALA A 83 -7.21 15.98 -1.43
N THR A 84 -7.32 15.18 -0.36
CA THR A 84 -7.97 13.85 -0.42
C THR A 84 -9.47 13.89 -0.68
N LYS A 85 -10.11 15.07 -0.60
CA LYS A 85 -11.53 15.26 -0.94
C LYS A 85 -11.72 15.75 -2.38
N SER A 86 -10.65 15.94 -3.14
CA SER A 86 -10.72 16.41 -4.52
C SER A 86 -11.17 15.31 -5.47
N LYS A 87 -11.85 15.70 -6.55
CA LYS A 87 -12.23 14.78 -7.64
C LYS A 87 -11.01 14.05 -8.23
N ALA A 88 -9.91 14.77 -8.42
CA ALA A 88 -8.67 14.21 -8.93
C ALA A 88 -8.12 13.08 -8.02
N TRP A 89 -8.28 13.20 -6.70
CA TRP A 89 -7.89 12.14 -5.78
C TRP A 89 -8.80 10.92 -5.89
N THR A 90 -10.13 11.11 -5.94
CA THR A 90 -11.07 10.00 -6.13
C THR A 90 -10.80 9.25 -7.44
N GLU A 91 -10.56 9.97 -8.54
CA GLU A 91 -10.20 9.37 -9.83
C GLU A 91 -8.87 8.60 -9.77
N ALA A 92 -7.89 9.12 -9.02
CA ALA A 92 -6.63 8.42 -8.80
C ALA A 92 -6.81 7.14 -7.96
N LEU A 93 -7.66 7.15 -6.94
CA LEU A 93 -7.96 5.95 -6.14
C LEU A 93 -8.59 4.86 -7.02
N GLU A 94 -9.58 5.21 -7.84
CA GLU A 94 -10.24 4.27 -8.75
C GLU A 94 -9.27 3.73 -9.80
N LYS A 95 -8.54 4.62 -10.49
CA LYS A 95 -7.59 4.25 -11.55
C LYS A 95 -6.51 3.29 -11.07
N ASN A 96 -6.02 3.47 -9.84
CA ASN A 96 -4.94 2.66 -9.30
C ASN A 96 -5.43 1.52 -8.38
N GLY A 97 -6.74 1.37 -8.18
CA GLY A 97 -7.31 0.38 -7.26
C GLY A 97 -6.88 0.58 -5.81
N TRP A 98 -6.63 1.84 -5.40
CA TRP A 98 -6.21 2.16 -4.03
C TRP A 98 -7.41 2.30 -3.10
N THR A 99 -7.29 1.76 -1.90
CA THR A 99 -8.29 1.96 -0.85
C THR A 99 -7.95 3.22 -0.04
N PRO A 100 -8.87 4.17 0.11
CA PRO A 100 -8.61 5.35 0.94
C PRO A 100 -8.41 4.97 2.42
N ALA A 101 -7.31 5.45 3.00
CA ALA A 101 -6.93 5.21 4.38
C ALA A 101 -6.31 6.49 4.98
N VAL A 102 -7.14 7.54 5.16
CA VAL A 102 -6.67 8.83 5.67
C VAL A 102 -6.58 8.77 7.20
N LEU A 103 -5.36 8.81 7.71
CA LEU A 103 -5.04 8.95 9.14
C LEU A 103 -4.24 10.24 9.35
N THR A 104 -4.47 10.93 10.46
CA THR A 104 -3.75 12.16 10.82
C THR A 104 -3.40 12.19 12.31
N GLY A 105 -2.51 13.10 12.70
CA GLY A 105 -2.14 13.32 14.10
C GLY A 105 -1.68 12.05 14.81
N LYS A 106 -2.15 11.87 16.05
CA LYS A 106 -1.79 10.75 16.92
C LYS A 106 -2.18 9.38 16.33
N ALA A 107 -3.29 9.29 15.63
CA ALA A 107 -3.72 8.03 15.01
C ALA A 107 -2.76 7.59 13.88
N PHE A 108 -2.22 8.55 13.13
CA PHE A 108 -1.19 8.26 12.13
C PHE A 108 0.14 7.88 12.78
N GLU A 109 0.55 8.59 13.85
CA GLU A 109 1.74 8.24 14.63
C GLU A 109 1.66 6.80 15.17
N ASP A 110 0.56 6.45 15.82
CA ASP A 110 0.34 5.11 16.40
C ASP A 110 0.36 4.01 15.34
N PHE A 111 -0.22 4.28 14.17
CA PHE A 111 -0.18 3.36 13.05
C PHE A 111 1.26 3.13 12.56
N VAL A 112 2.05 4.20 12.38
CA VAL A 112 3.45 4.10 11.93
C VAL A 112 4.31 3.33 12.94
N ASP A 113 4.13 3.60 14.23
CA ASP A 113 4.87 2.90 15.30
C ASP A 113 4.54 1.40 15.31
N ALA A 114 3.27 1.04 15.18
CA ALA A 114 2.83 -0.35 15.11
C ALA A 114 3.38 -1.07 13.85
N GLU A 115 3.31 -0.42 12.69
CA GLU A 115 3.84 -0.95 11.43
C GLU A 115 5.36 -1.16 11.51
N PHE A 116 6.09 -0.19 12.07
CA PHE A 116 7.53 -0.29 12.22
C PHE A 116 7.93 -1.42 13.17
N ALA A 117 7.23 -1.57 14.31
CA ALA A 117 7.46 -2.65 15.25
C ALA A 117 7.18 -4.02 14.61
N SER A 118 6.05 -4.14 13.90
CA SER A 118 5.65 -5.37 13.19
C SER A 118 6.67 -5.76 12.12
N LEU A 119 7.04 -4.82 11.24
CA LEU A 119 8.03 -5.06 10.19
C LEU A 119 9.38 -5.43 10.78
N ARG A 120 9.87 -4.72 11.79
CA ARG A 120 11.13 -5.06 12.46
C ARG A 120 11.12 -6.48 13.02
N ALA A 121 10.03 -6.88 13.67
CA ALA A 121 9.89 -8.24 14.19
C ALA A 121 9.91 -9.29 13.07
N ILE A 122 9.28 -9.01 11.93
CA ILE A 122 9.32 -9.88 10.75
C ILE A 122 10.75 -9.98 10.21
N MET A 123 11.44 -8.84 10.04
CA MET A 123 12.81 -8.80 9.50
C MET A 123 13.79 -9.61 10.36
N HIS A 124 13.70 -9.51 11.69
CA HIS A 124 14.49 -10.33 12.62
C HIS A 124 14.16 -11.81 12.49
N LYS A 125 12.87 -12.19 12.48
CA LYS A 125 12.47 -13.60 12.33
C LYS A 125 12.92 -14.20 11.00
N SER A 126 13.03 -13.38 9.95
CA SER A 126 13.55 -13.80 8.63
C SER A 126 15.07 -13.75 8.52
N GLY A 127 15.80 -13.33 9.56
CA GLY A 127 17.27 -13.26 9.55
C GLY A 127 17.85 -12.16 8.67
N MET A 128 17.08 -11.12 8.35
CA MET A 128 17.56 -9.99 7.55
C MET A 128 18.28 -8.94 8.41
N VAL A 129 17.99 -8.91 9.72
CA VAL A 129 18.60 -8.05 10.75
C VAL A 129 18.72 -8.78 12.07
#